data_AF-A0A026WSQ0-F1
#
_entry.id   AF-A0A026WSQ0-F1
#
_cell.length_a   1.000
_cell.length_b   1.000
_cell.length_c   1.000
_cell.angle_alpha   90.00
_cell.angle_beta   90.00
_cell.angle_gamma   90.00
#
_symmetry.space_group_name_H-M   'P 1'
#
loop_
_entity.id
_entity.type
_entity.pdbx_description
1 polymer ?
#
loop_
_entity_poly.entity_id
_entity_poly.type
_entity_poly.pdbx_seq_one_letter_code
_entity_poly.pdbx_strand_id
1 'polypeptide(L)'
;MKRHEQQQAMFSWKNIFSVVSRFARKLHLSMIRQEAVIIDGKKVAKEIQDELKAVVYTCISAGKKRPKLVAILVGNRPSSKTYIRGKMEAAKAIGIESYTIYLGESISQAVLLKQIDILNKDPSVDGVLVQLPLPKGMNEREVCQAITPQKDVESFHPQNLGNLTLDNSSIVPAIALAVKELVLRSKIETVGKKIVVVGRCTHVALPIALLLHAVAKGETGAHDMTNICHPCTPYTELEKFTKLADLVVVAVGVPGVITKEMIKPHDMTMIYHPRTPYTELEKFTKLADLVVVVVGVPGVITKEMIKPGACVIDVGITRVKTADGKYRLVGDVDYDNVKEVAGHITPVPDGVGPMRLAMLMKNTVTAAMRNQEDVKQSDQLEEDSKAFVY
;
A
#
# COMPACT_ATOMS: atom_id res chain seq x y z
N MET A 1 -78.24 32.05 3.91
CA MET A 1 -77.69 33.32 4.45
C MET A 1 -77.31 33.11 5.91
N LYS A 2 -76.42 33.98 6.45
CA LYS A 2 -76.37 34.55 7.84
C LYS A 2 -77.15 33.81 8.95
N ARG A 3 -76.71 33.67 10.22
CA ARG A 3 -75.59 34.16 11.09
C ARG A 3 -75.91 33.54 12.49
N HIS A 4 -75.15 33.59 13.59
CA HIS A 4 -73.81 34.04 14.03
C HIS A 4 -73.39 32.91 15.03
N GLU A 5 -72.19 32.32 14.96
CA GLU A 5 -70.94 32.77 15.61
C GLU A 5 -70.73 32.21 17.03
N GLN A 6 -69.46 32.11 17.43
CA GLN A 6 -68.92 31.79 18.78
C GLN A 6 -68.75 30.31 19.19
N GLN A 7 -67.47 29.91 19.20
CA GLN A 7 -66.77 29.16 20.25
C GLN A 7 -67.14 27.66 20.45
N GLN A 8 -66.19 26.71 20.50
CA GLN A 8 -64.73 26.77 20.72
C GLN A 8 -63.98 25.68 19.90
N ALA A 9 -62.66 25.52 20.12
CA ALA A 9 -61.82 24.40 19.67
C ALA A 9 -61.53 24.23 18.15
N MET A 10 -61.15 25.30 17.44
CA MET A 10 -60.44 25.19 16.15
C MET A 10 -58.92 25.41 16.31
N PHE A 11 -58.24 24.54 17.07
CA PHE A 11 -56.80 24.67 17.33
C PHE A 11 -55.98 24.10 16.15
N SER A 12 -55.49 24.99 15.28
CA SER A 12 -54.86 24.62 14.00
C SER A 12 -53.55 23.82 14.17
N TRP A 13 -53.56 22.56 13.73
CA TRP A 13 -52.37 21.70 13.65
C TRP A 13 -51.27 22.23 12.71
N LYS A 14 -51.54 23.24 11.87
CA LYS A 14 -50.58 23.75 10.88
C LYS A 14 -49.45 24.62 11.46
N ASN A 15 -49.51 25.02 12.75
CA ASN A 15 -48.48 25.85 13.38
C ASN A 15 -47.47 25.08 14.26
N ILE A 16 -47.60 23.76 14.42
CA ILE A 16 -46.66 22.96 15.24
C ILE A 16 -45.36 22.65 14.45
N PHE A 17 -45.44 22.48 13.13
CA PHE A 17 -44.29 22.12 12.29
C PHE A 17 -43.32 23.28 11.98
N SER A 18 -43.64 24.53 12.32
CA SER A 18 -42.81 25.71 12.01
C SER A 18 -41.93 26.21 13.17
N VAL A 19 -42.07 25.65 14.38
CA VAL A 19 -41.32 26.10 15.58
C VAL A 19 -40.20 25.12 15.98
N VAL A 20 -40.35 23.82 15.70
CA VAL A 20 -39.35 22.79 16.03
C VAL A 20 -38.02 22.98 15.27
N SER A 21 -38.04 23.62 14.10
CA SER A 21 -36.89 23.81 13.21
C SER A 21 -35.82 24.82 13.67
N ARG A 22 -35.95 25.42 14.85
CA ARG A 22 -34.98 26.43 15.37
C ARG A 22 -34.31 26.12 16.71
N PHE A 23 -34.59 24.97 17.33
CA PHE A 23 -33.91 24.57 18.58
C PHE A 23 -33.20 23.22 18.56
N ALA A 24 -33.00 22.65 17.37
CA ALA A 24 -32.01 21.59 17.13
C ALA A 24 -30.56 22.14 17.21
N ARG A 25 -30.19 22.71 18.37
CA ARG A 25 -28.78 22.88 18.73
C ARG A 25 -28.12 21.50 18.70
N LYS A 26 -26.83 21.43 18.36
CA LYS A 26 -26.03 20.19 18.43
C LYS A 26 -26.09 19.57 19.83
N LEU A 27 -27.08 18.71 20.07
CA LEU A 27 -26.96 17.66 21.07
C LEU A 27 -25.84 16.77 20.57
N HIS A 28 -24.74 16.78 21.32
CA HIS A 28 -23.59 15.92 21.11
C HIS A 28 -24.06 14.49 21.42
N LEU A 29 -24.67 13.84 20.42
CA LEU A 29 -25.05 12.43 20.49
C LEU A 29 -23.84 11.67 21.00
N SER A 30 -24.04 10.96 22.11
CA SER A 30 -22.97 10.32 22.86
C SER A 30 -22.10 9.47 21.94
N MET A 31 -20.80 9.45 22.22
CA MET A 31 -19.85 8.59 21.52
C MET A 31 -20.25 7.12 21.74
N ILE A 32 -21.10 6.61 20.85
CA ILE A 32 -21.23 5.17 20.63
C ILE A 32 -19.88 4.76 20.08
N ARG A 33 -19.03 4.20 20.94
CA ARG A 33 -17.82 3.50 20.53
C ARG A 33 -18.23 2.28 19.71
N GLN A 34 -18.44 2.47 18.42
CA GLN A 34 -18.34 1.36 17.49
C GLN A 34 -16.87 0.95 17.45
N GLU A 35 -16.62 -0.34 17.67
CA GLU A 35 -15.29 -0.90 17.46
C GLU A 35 -14.85 -0.68 16.00
N ALA A 36 -13.55 -0.55 15.79
CA ALA A 36 -12.97 -0.38 14.46
C ALA A 36 -13.43 -1.48 13.49
N VAL A 37 -13.84 -1.07 12.28
CA VAL A 37 -14.15 -1.99 11.19
C VAL A 37 -12.88 -2.77 10.82
N ILE A 38 -12.91 -4.09 11.00
CA ILE A 38 -11.76 -4.94 10.71
C ILE A 38 -11.58 -5.07 9.21
N ILE A 39 -10.46 -4.58 8.69
CA ILE A 39 -10.06 -4.74 7.30
C ILE A 39 -9.48 -6.16 7.11
N ASP A 40 -10.33 -7.09 6.70
CA ASP A 40 -9.96 -8.47 6.37
C ASP A 40 -9.16 -8.54 5.06
N GLY A 41 -7.84 -8.34 5.17
CA GLY A 41 -6.91 -8.42 4.03
C GLY A 41 -6.77 -9.82 3.44
N LYS A 42 -7.17 -10.87 4.14
CA LYS A 42 -7.22 -12.25 3.63
C LYS A 42 -8.40 -12.46 2.69
N LYS A 43 -9.58 -11.93 3.05
CA LYS A 43 -10.74 -11.86 2.15
C LYS A 43 -10.40 -11.02 0.91
N VAL A 44 -9.86 -9.82 1.09
CA VAL A 44 -9.51 -8.92 -0.03
C VAL A 44 -8.44 -9.56 -0.94
N ALA A 45 -7.45 -10.23 -0.37
CA ALA A 45 -6.45 -10.97 -1.15
C ALA A 45 -7.08 -12.12 -1.97
N LYS A 46 -8.13 -12.76 -1.46
CA LYS A 46 -8.84 -13.84 -2.16
C LYS A 46 -9.69 -13.32 -3.32
N GLU A 47 -10.41 -12.20 -3.13
CA GLU A 47 -11.14 -11.49 -4.19
C GLU A 47 -10.20 -11.19 -5.38
N ILE A 48 -9.06 -10.56 -5.09
CA ILE A 48 -8.04 -10.21 -6.08
C ILE A 48 -7.44 -11.46 -6.77
N GLN A 49 -7.23 -12.56 -6.03
CA GLN A 49 -6.73 -13.81 -6.62
C GLN A 49 -7.74 -14.44 -7.59
N ASP A 50 -9.05 -14.32 -7.33
CA ASP A 50 -10.07 -14.81 -8.25
C ASP A 50 -10.21 -13.91 -9.50
N GLU A 51 -10.10 -12.59 -9.34
CA GLU A 51 -10.00 -11.63 -10.44
C GLU A 51 -8.79 -11.92 -11.34
N LEU A 52 -7.60 -12.06 -10.75
CA LEU A 52 -6.38 -12.41 -11.48
C LEU A 52 -6.47 -13.77 -12.17
N LYS A 53 -7.13 -14.75 -11.55
CA LYS A 53 -7.37 -16.07 -12.15
C LYS A 53 -8.27 -15.97 -13.39
N ALA A 54 -9.31 -15.13 -13.35
CA ALA A 54 -10.16 -14.86 -14.51
C ALA A 54 -9.38 -14.17 -15.64
N VAL A 55 -8.51 -13.20 -15.32
CA VAL A 55 -7.61 -12.56 -16.30
C VAL A 55 -6.66 -13.58 -16.94
N VAL A 56 -5.93 -14.36 -16.12
CA VAL A 56 -4.98 -15.37 -16.61
C VAL A 56 -5.67 -16.43 -17.48
N TYR A 57 -6.85 -16.90 -17.08
CA TYR A 57 -7.65 -17.81 -17.90
C TYR A 57 -8.04 -17.18 -19.25
N THR A 58 -8.59 -15.96 -19.23
CA THR A 58 -9.03 -15.24 -20.45
C THR A 58 -7.87 -15.02 -21.43
N CYS A 59 -6.69 -14.64 -20.93
CA CYS A 59 -5.50 -14.50 -21.77
C CYS A 59 -5.10 -15.82 -22.43
N ILE A 60 -5.03 -16.92 -21.66
CA ILE A 60 -4.65 -18.24 -22.19
C ILE A 60 -5.68 -18.74 -23.22
N SER A 61 -6.97 -18.53 -22.98
CA SER A 61 -8.04 -18.84 -23.94
C SER A 61 -7.97 -17.98 -25.21
N ALA A 62 -7.39 -16.77 -25.14
CA ALA A 62 -7.08 -15.92 -26.28
C ALA A 62 -5.69 -16.22 -26.93
N GLY A 63 -5.07 -17.35 -26.60
CA GLY A 63 -3.79 -17.79 -27.16
C GLY A 63 -2.55 -17.07 -26.62
N LYS A 64 -2.68 -16.17 -25.63
CA LYS A 64 -1.52 -15.56 -24.95
C LYS A 64 -0.74 -16.62 -24.16
N LYS A 65 0.59 -16.45 -24.05
CA LYS A 65 1.44 -17.34 -23.24
C LYS A 65 1.01 -17.27 -21.77
N ARG A 66 1.05 -18.43 -21.09
CA ARG A 66 0.81 -18.53 -19.63
C ARG A 66 1.92 -17.77 -18.89
N PRO A 67 1.59 -16.85 -17.95
CA PRO A 67 2.61 -16.17 -17.15
C PRO A 67 3.46 -17.14 -16.34
N LYS A 68 4.78 -16.88 -16.24
CA LYS A 68 5.73 -17.74 -15.53
C LYS A 68 6.50 -17.03 -14.41
N LEU A 69 6.52 -17.63 -13.21
CA LEU A 69 7.22 -17.15 -12.02
C LEU A 69 8.30 -18.14 -11.56
N VAL A 70 9.55 -17.68 -11.49
CA VAL A 70 10.68 -18.49 -10.99
C VAL A 70 11.21 -17.94 -9.68
N ALA A 71 11.21 -18.77 -8.65
CA ALA A 71 11.88 -18.48 -7.38
C ALA A 71 13.27 -19.10 -7.33
N ILE A 72 14.26 -18.40 -6.79
CA ILE A 72 15.54 -18.98 -6.38
C ILE A 72 15.58 -19.05 -4.84
N LEU A 73 15.90 -20.22 -4.29
CA LEU A 73 16.11 -20.42 -2.85
C LEU A 73 17.51 -20.98 -2.60
N VAL A 74 18.31 -20.25 -1.82
CA VAL A 74 19.66 -20.66 -1.42
C VAL A 74 19.65 -21.24 -0.01
N GLY A 75 20.27 -22.40 0.18
CA GLY A 75 20.36 -23.10 1.46
C GLY A 75 19.09 -23.87 1.86
N ASN A 76 18.98 -24.23 3.14
CA ASN A 76 17.99 -25.21 3.61
C ASN A 76 17.07 -24.69 4.75
N ARG A 77 16.94 -23.37 4.94
CA ARG A 77 16.14 -22.78 6.03
C ARG A 77 14.66 -23.22 5.92
N PRO A 78 14.07 -23.92 6.93
CA PRO A 78 12.70 -24.43 6.82
C PRO A 78 11.63 -23.33 6.66
N SER A 79 11.83 -22.17 7.30
CA SER A 79 10.98 -20.99 7.14
C SER A 79 10.94 -20.48 5.70
N SER A 80 12.11 -20.34 5.07
CA SER A 80 12.25 -19.90 3.68
C SER A 80 11.61 -20.90 2.71
N LYS A 81 11.77 -22.22 2.96
CA LYS A 81 11.11 -23.28 2.18
C LYS A 81 9.58 -23.19 2.26
N THR A 82 9.01 -23.09 3.46
CA THR A 82 7.54 -22.97 3.63
C THR A 82 7.00 -21.69 3.00
N TYR A 83 7.71 -20.57 3.13
CA TYR A 83 7.30 -19.28 2.57
C TYR A 83 7.33 -19.26 1.03
N ILE A 84 8.37 -19.84 0.41
CA ILE A 84 8.43 -19.99 -1.04
C ILE A 84 7.40 -20.99 -1.55
N ARG A 85 7.18 -22.11 -0.86
CA ARG A 85 6.12 -23.06 -1.23
C ARG A 85 4.76 -22.36 -1.30
N GLY A 86 4.42 -21.55 -0.30
CA GLY A 86 3.21 -20.73 -0.31
C GLY A 86 3.14 -19.72 -1.47
N LYS A 87 4.26 -19.09 -1.86
CA LYS A 87 4.33 -18.24 -3.06
C LYS A 87 4.01 -19.03 -4.33
N MET A 88 4.59 -20.22 -4.52
CA MET A 88 4.36 -21.06 -5.71
C MET A 88 2.95 -21.71 -5.71
N GLU A 89 2.44 -22.11 -4.55
CA GLU A 89 1.09 -22.65 -4.37
C GLU A 89 0.02 -21.63 -4.77
N ALA A 90 0.17 -20.36 -4.37
CA ALA A 90 -0.72 -19.27 -4.77
C ALA A 90 -0.62 -18.92 -6.27
N ALA A 91 0.59 -18.90 -6.83
CA ALA A 91 0.80 -18.70 -8.28
C ALA A 91 0.05 -19.78 -9.09
N LYS A 92 0.27 -21.05 -8.76
CA LYS A 92 -0.38 -22.19 -9.41
C LYS A 92 -1.90 -22.18 -9.24
N ALA A 93 -2.41 -21.75 -8.08
CA ALA A 93 -3.86 -21.70 -7.80
C ALA A 93 -4.64 -20.73 -8.73
N ILE A 94 -3.98 -19.66 -9.21
CA ILE A 94 -4.54 -18.72 -10.17
C ILE A 94 -4.12 -18.98 -11.63
N GLY A 95 -3.32 -20.04 -11.88
CA GLY A 95 -2.94 -20.48 -13.22
C GLY A 95 -1.60 -19.96 -13.75
N ILE A 96 -0.78 -19.30 -12.93
CA ILE A 96 0.63 -18.98 -13.27
C ILE A 96 1.45 -20.28 -13.27
N GLU A 97 2.36 -20.45 -14.23
CA GLU A 97 3.38 -21.50 -14.18
C GLU A 97 4.47 -21.12 -13.18
N SER A 98 4.79 -21.97 -12.21
CA SER A 98 5.76 -21.59 -11.19
C SER A 98 6.60 -22.75 -10.66
N TYR A 99 7.90 -22.53 -10.52
CA TYR A 99 8.83 -23.48 -9.91
C TYR A 99 9.92 -22.77 -9.08
N THR A 100 10.66 -23.56 -8.29
CA THR A 100 11.76 -23.07 -7.46
C THR A 100 13.06 -23.76 -7.83
N ILE A 101 14.09 -22.96 -8.12
CA ILE A 101 15.48 -23.40 -8.24
C ILE A 101 16.07 -23.46 -6.84
N TYR A 102 16.47 -24.65 -6.40
CA TYR A 102 17.10 -24.88 -5.10
C TYR A 102 18.62 -24.93 -5.25
N LEU A 103 19.33 -24.08 -4.53
CA LEU A 103 20.79 -23.94 -4.60
C LEU A 103 21.41 -24.24 -3.23
N GLY A 104 22.57 -24.90 -3.21
CA GLY A 104 23.27 -25.27 -1.97
C GLY A 104 23.75 -24.05 -1.18
N GLU A 105 23.86 -24.18 0.14
CA GLU A 105 24.32 -23.09 1.04
C GLU A 105 25.78 -22.67 0.79
N SER A 106 26.57 -23.55 0.17
CA SER A 106 27.96 -23.34 -0.24
C SER A 106 28.14 -22.69 -1.62
N ILE A 107 27.06 -22.31 -2.32
CA ILE A 107 27.16 -21.62 -3.62
C ILE A 107 27.82 -20.25 -3.46
N SER A 108 28.64 -19.82 -4.43
CA SER A 108 29.18 -18.46 -4.45
C SER A 108 28.21 -17.48 -5.11
N GLN A 109 28.27 -16.21 -4.68
CA GLN A 109 27.45 -15.13 -5.26
C GLN A 109 27.61 -15.02 -6.78
N ALA A 110 28.82 -15.24 -7.32
CA ALA A 110 29.07 -15.21 -8.76
C ALA A 110 28.29 -16.28 -9.55
N VAL A 111 28.01 -17.45 -8.95
CA VAL A 111 27.18 -18.49 -9.60
C VAL A 111 25.69 -18.17 -9.44
N LEU A 112 25.28 -17.60 -8.30
CA LEU A 112 23.91 -17.10 -8.09
C LEU A 112 23.56 -15.99 -9.10
N LEU A 113 24.46 -15.02 -9.31
CA LEU A 113 24.29 -13.95 -10.31
C LEU A 113 24.20 -14.51 -11.75
N LYS A 114 25.01 -15.52 -12.10
CA LYS A 114 24.89 -16.22 -13.39
C LYS A 114 23.54 -16.93 -13.55
N GLN A 115 22.99 -17.52 -12.47
CA GLN A 115 21.66 -18.13 -12.51
C GLN A 115 20.55 -17.09 -12.71
N ILE A 116 20.71 -15.88 -12.18
CA ILE A 116 19.78 -14.76 -12.39
C ILE A 116 19.89 -14.22 -13.84
N ASP A 117 21.11 -14.08 -14.37
CA ASP A 117 21.36 -13.68 -15.77
C ASP A 117 20.69 -14.62 -16.79
N ILE A 118 20.72 -15.94 -16.55
CA ILE A 118 19.99 -16.93 -17.35
C ILE A 118 18.47 -16.65 -17.34
N LEU A 119 17.88 -16.39 -16.16
CA LEU A 119 16.44 -16.10 -16.05
C LEU A 119 16.04 -14.73 -16.61
N ASN A 120 16.94 -13.73 -16.54
CA ASN A 120 16.76 -12.45 -17.21
C ASN A 120 16.65 -12.65 -18.73
N LYS A 121 17.48 -13.52 -19.31
CA LYS A 121 17.56 -13.77 -20.77
C LYS A 121 16.52 -14.76 -21.31
N ASP A 122 15.90 -15.59 -20.46
CA ASP A 122 14.85 -16.53 -20.87
C ASP A 122 13.52 -15.79 -21.20
N PRO A 123 13.06 -15.73 -22.47
CA PRO A 123 11.83 -15.04 -22.86
C PRO A 123 10.55 -15.83 -22.52
N SER A 124 10.67 -16.97 -21.84
CA SER A 124 9.55 -17.72 -21.24
C SER A 124 9.36 -17.42 -19.75
N VAL A 125 10.26 -16.67 -19.11
CA VAL A 125 10.18 -16.29 -17.68
C VAL A 125 9.76 -14.83 -17.55
N ASP A 126 8.62 -14.58 -16.93
CA ASP A 126 8.07 -13.22 -16.75
C ASP A 126 8.43 -12.61 -15.39
N GLY A 127 8.48 -13.43 -14.34
CA GLY A 127 8.79 -13.00 -12.98
C GLY A 127 9.93 -13.81 -12.36
N VAL A 128 10.85 -13.13 -11.68
CA VAL A 128 11.97 -13.72 -10.92
C VAL A 128 11.97 -13.15 -9.51
N LEU A 129 12.23 -13.99 -8.51
CA LEU A 129 12.50 -13.55 -7.14
C LEU A 129 13.56 -14.42 -6.45
N VAL A 130 14.31 -13.83 -5.53
CA VAL A 130 15.33 -14.53 -4.71
C VAL A 130 14.88 -14.53 -3.26
N GLN A 131 14.86 -15.70 -2.62
CA GLN A 131 14.39 -15.84 -1.25
C GLN A 131 15.46 -15.44 -0.22
N LEU A 132 15.18 -14.39 0.53
CA LEU A 132 15.98 -13.92 1.66
C LEU A 132 15.63 -14.67 2.99
N PRO A 133 16.51 -14.67 4.00
CA PRO A 133 17.88 -14.18 3.97
C PRO A 133 18.85 -15.20 3.36
N LEU A 134 19.80 -14.71 2.57
CA LEU A 134 20.88 -15.48 1.93
C LEU A 134 21.86 -16.06 2.97
N PRO A 135 22.79 -16.94 2.56
CA PRO A 135 23.95 -17.32 3.38
C PRO A 135 24.79 -16.10 3.79
N LYS A 136 25.51 -16.22 4.92
CA LYS A 136 26.40 -15.14 5.40
C LYS A 136 27.50 -14.85 4.35
N GLY A 137 27.78 -13.57 4.13
CA GLY A 137 28.80 -13.12 3.17
C GLY A 137 28.29 -12.78 1.77
N MET A 138 27.01 -13.07 1.46
CA MET A 138 26.38 -12.57 0.24
C MET A 138 25.80 -11.16 0.42
N ASN A 139 25.89 -10.35 -0.63
CA ASN A 139 25.31 -9.03 -0.74
C ASN A 139 23.87 -9.13 -1.26
N GLU A 140 22.91 -9.22 -0.34
CA GLU A 140 21.47 -9.38 -0.69
C GLU A 140 20.96 -8.26 -1.61
N ARG A 141 21.49 -7.04 -1.49
CA ARG A 141 21.14 -5.91 -2.36
C ARG A 141 21.54 -6.18 -3.80
N GLU A 142 22.83 -6.47 -4.03
CA GLU A 142 23.38 -6.75 -5.36
C GLU A 142 22.70 -7.94 -6.03
N VAL A 143 22.41 -9.00 -5.26
CA VAL A 143 21.69 -10.18 -5.75
C VAL A 143 20.24 -9.83 -6.17
N CYS A 144 19.50 -9.05 -5.38
CA CYS A 144 18.16 -8.63 -5.77
C CYS A 144 18.16 -7.63 -6.94
N GLN A 145 19.18 -6.78 -7.02
CA GLN A 145 19.34 -5.77 -8.07
C GLN A 145 19.94 -6.32 -9.37
N ALA A 146 20.36 -7.58 -9.40
CA ALA A 146 20.71 -8.29 -10.63
C ALA A 146 19.49 -8.79 -11.41
N ILE A 147 18.28 -8.76 -10.81
CA ILE A 147 17.04 -9.07 -11.52
C ILE A 147 16.64 -7.87 -12.38
N THR A 148 16.38 -8.12 -13.67
CA THR A 148 15.91 -7.08 -14.60
C THR A 148 14.59 -6.43 -14.12
N PRO A 149 14.42 -5.10 -14.23
CA PRO A 149 13.28 -4.40 -13.65
C PRO A 149 11.92 -4.91 -14.15
N GLN A 150 11.85 -5.37 -15.40
CA GLN A 150 10.65 -5.97 -15.99
C GLN A 150 10.22 -7.28 -15.28
N LYS A 151 11.19 -8.05 -14.77
CA LYS A 151 10.98 -9.36 -14.11
C LYS A 151 11.04 -9.32 -12.59
N ASP A 152 11.48 -8.20 -12.02
CA ASP A 152 11.60 -7.95 -10.59
C ASP A 152 10.21 -7.73 -9.95
N VAL A 153 9.47 -8.82 -9.77
CA VAL A 153 8.08 -8.83 -9.28
C VAL A 153 7.92 -8.44 -7.80
N GLU A 154 9.02 -8.33 -7.03
CA GLU A 154 9.01 -7.73 -5.69
C GLU A 154 9.47 -6.25 -5.67
N SER A 155 9.95 -5.72 -6.80
CA SER A 155 10.38 -4.33 -7.03
C SER A 155 11.54 -3.87 -6.13
N PHE A 156 12.60 -4.67 -6.03
CA PHE A 156 13.85 -4.30 -5.35
C PHE A 156 14.86 -3.56 -6.24
N HIS A 157 14.70 -3.60 -7.56
CA HIS A 157 15.54 -2.93 -8.55
C HIS A 157 15.35 -1.39 -8.51
N PRO A 158 16.41 -0.56 -8.49
CA PRO A 158 16.27 0.89 -8.32
C PRO A 158 15.41 1.57 -9.37
N GLN A 159 15.43 1.09 -10.63
CA GLN A 159 14.65 1.67 -11.72
C GLN A 159 13.14 1.54 -11.51
N ASN A 160 12.65 0.47 -10.87
CA ASN A 160 11.22 0.34 -10.56
C ASN A 160 10.78 1.37 -9.50
N LEU A 161 11.62 1.64 -8.51
CA LEU A 161 11.38 2.69 -7.51
C LEU A 161 11.55 4.11 -8.11
N GLY A 162 12.50 4.30 -9.01
CA GLY A 162 12.68 5.55 -9.75
C GLY A 162 11.46 5.87 -10.62
N ASN A 163 10.98 4.90 -11.39
CA ASN A 163 9.77 5.04 -12.19
C ASN A 163 8.54 5.34 -11.32
N LEU A 164 8.35 4.64 -10.19
CA LEU A 164 7.29 4.96 -9.22
C LEU A 164 7.40 6.40 -8.67
N THR A 165 8.62 6.92 -8.49
CA THR A 165 8.85 8.29 -8.02
C THR A 165 8.53 9.34 -9.10
N LEU A 166 8.62 8.96 -10.37
CA LEU A 166 8.28 9.77 -11.54
C LEU A 166 6.84 9.54 -12.04
N ASP A 167 6.07 8.67 -11.38
CA ASP A 167 4.74 8.20 -11.81
C ASP A 167 4.73 7.52 -13.21
N ASN A 168 5.87 7.00 -13.65
CA ASN A 168 6.00 6.23 -14.89
C ASN A 168 5.50 4.79 -14.70
N SER A 169 4.87 4.21 -15.73
CA SER A 169 4.51 2.79 -15.82
C SER A 169 5.69 1.86 -15.51
N SER A 170 5.62 1.12 -14.40
CA SER A 170 6.65 0.16 -13.96
C SER A 170 6.06 -1.05 -13.23
N ILE A 171 6.91 -1.95 -12.72
CA ILE A 171 6.51 -2.84 -11.62
C ILE A 171 6.56 -1.99 -10.33
N VAL A 172 5.57 -2.15 -9.45
CA VAL A 172 5.45 -1.38 -8.20
C VAL A 172 5.61 -2.34 -7.01
N PRO A 173 6.28 -1.96 -5.91
CA PRO A 173 6.44 -2.82 -4.75
C PRO A 173 5.11 -3.41 -4.27
N ALA A 174 5.04 -4.75 -4.27
CA ALA A 174 3.82 -5.50 -3.96
C ALA A 174 3.23 -5.14 -2.58
N ILE A 175 4.05 -4.61 -1.67
CA ILE A 175 3.64 -4.13 -0.35
C ILE A 175 2.98 -2.74 -0.38
N ALA A 176 3.38 -1.85 -1.29
CA ALA A 176 2.71 -0.57 -1.51
C ALA A 176 1.37 -0.76 -2.21
N LEU A 177 1.33 -1.63 -3.22
CA LEU A 177 0.08 -2.07 -3.86
C LEU A 177 -0.86 -2.75 -2.85
N ALA A 178 -0.33 -3.49 -1.88
CA ALA A 178 -1.15 -4.14 -0.84
C ALA A 178 -1.88 -3.10 0.03
N VAL A 179 -1.17 -2.06 0.49
CA VAL A 179 -1.77 -0.95 1.24
C VAL A 179 -2.77 -0.18 0.37
N LYS A 180 -2.45 0.07 -0.91
CA LYS A 180 -3.34 0.72 -1.89
C LYS A 180 -4.69 0.00 -2.03
N GLU A 181 -4.66 -1.29 -2.31
CA GLU A 181 -5.87 -2.10 -2.53
C GLU A 181 -6.71 -2.21 -1.25
N LEU A 182 -6.07 -2.27 -0.07
CA LEU A 182 -6.78 -2.24 1.23
C LEU A 182 -7.52 -0.90 1.44
N VAL A 183 -6.84 0.23 1.18
CA VAL A 183 -7.43 1.58 1.23
C VAL A 183 -8.62 1.69 0.26
N LEU A 184 -8.43 1.30 -1.00
CA LEU A 184 -9.44 1.37 -2.06
C LEU A 184 -10.66 0.50 -1.78
N ARG A 185 -10.48 -0.79 -1.48
CA ARG A 185 -11.59 -1.74 -1.32
C ARG A 185 -12.34 -1.55 0.00
N SER A 186 -11.67 -1.03 1.02
CA SER A 186 -12.31 -0.57 2.27
C SER A 186 -12.94 0.83 2.14
N LYS A 187 -12.83 1.48 0.97
CA LYS A 187 -13.39 2.81 0.66
C LYS A 187 -12.94 3.91 1.62
N ILE A 188 -11.69 3.84 2.08
CA ILE A 188 -11.10 4.85 2.94
C ILE A 188 -10.90 6.13 2.12
N GLU A 189 -11.54 7.23 2.52
CA GLU A 189 -11.26 8.54 1.95
C GLU A 189 -9.79 8.92 2.20
N THR A 190 -9.11 9.47 1.20
CA THR A 190 -7.69 9.88 1.29
C THR A 190 -7.40 11.27 0.74
N VAL A 191 -8.25 11.77 -0.18
CA VAL A 191 -8.17 13.12 -0.73
C VAL A 191 -8.35 14.16 0.37
N GLY A 192 -7.36 15.04 0.54
CA GLY A 192 -7.32 16.05 1.59
C GLY A 192 -7.12 15.51 3.02
N LYS A 193 -6.85 14.21 3.19
CA LYS A 193 -6.70 13.55 4.50
C LYS A 193 -5.24 13.47 4.95
N LYS A 194 -5.05 13.42 6.27
CA LYS A 194 -3.73 13.35 6.91
C LYS A 194 -3.27 11.91 7.04
N ILE A 195 -2.10 11.58 6.51
CA ILE A 195 -1.68 10.18 6.35
C ILE A 195 -0.23 10.00 6.77
N VAL A 196 0.00 9.29 7.89
CA VAL A 196 1.33 9.13 8.48
C VAL A 196 1.85 7.73 8.20
N VAL A 197 2.96 7.64 7.46
CA VAL A 197 3.70 6.39 7.26
C VAL A 197 4.80 6.28 8.31
N VAL A 198 4.61 5.40 9.28
CA VAL A 198 5.52 5.20 10.42
C VAL A 198 6.57 4.15 10.03
N GLY A 199 7.62 4.58 9.34
CA GLY A 199 8.76 3.77 8.96
C GLY A 199 9.67 4.45 7.94
N ARG A 200 10.89 3.94 7.74
CA ARG A 200 11.89 4.49 6.79
C ARG A 200 12.53 3.48 5.84
N CYS A 201 12.05 2.23 5.83
CA CYS A 201 12.65 1.15 5.04
C CYS A 201 12.42 1.38 3.53
N THR A 202 13.50 1.48 2.77
CA THR A 202 13.53 1.92 1.36
C THR A 202 12.66 1.08 0.41
N HIS A 203 12.39 -0.18 0.74
CA HIS A 203 11.59 -1.10 -0.08
C HIS A 203 10.17 -1.35 0.48
N VAL A 204 9.75 -0.65 1.54
CA VAL A 204 8.37 -0.75 2.08
C VAL A 204 7.80 0.62 2.40
N ALA A 205 8.32 1.32 3.41
CA ALA A 205 7.77 2.60 3.85
C ALA A 205 7.82 3.69 2.77
N LEU A 206 8.95 3.82 2.06
CA LEU A 206 9.11 4.83 1.02
C LEU A 206 8.18 4.57 -0.19
N PRO A 207 8.11 3.35 -0.77
CA PRO A 207 7.12 3.02 -1.79
C PRO A 207 5.67 3.23 -1.39
N ILE A 208 5.32 2.94 -0.13
CA ILE A 208 4.00 3.28 0.42
C ILE A 208 3.82 4.80 0.37
N ALA A 209 4.73 5.58 0.96
CA ALA A 209 4.62 7.05 0.99
C ALA A 209 4.54 7.70 -0.41
N LEU A 210 5.28 7.20 -1.40
CA LEU A 210 5.23 7.68 -2.79
C LEU A 210 3.87 7.39 -3.45
N LEU A 211 3.35 6.18 -3.28
CA LEU A 211 2.06 5.78 -3.86
C LEU A 211 0.89 6.52 -3.16
N LEU A 212 0.99 6.71 -1.84
CA LEU A 212 0.08 7.54 -1.06
C LEU A 212 0.33 9.07 -1.26
N HIS A 213 1.09 9.48 -2.28
CA HIS A 213 1.33 10.89 -2.61
C HIS A 213 0.98 11.25 -4.07
N ALA A 214 1.35 10.41 -5.05
CA ALA A 214 1.21 10.74 -6.47
C ALA A 214 -0.28 10.85 -6.90
N VAL A 215 -0.56 11.77 -7.83
CA VAL A 215 -1.92 12.20 -8.22
C VAL A 215 -2.78 11.04 -8.76
N ALA A 216 -4.08 11.05 -8.46
CA ALA A 216 -5.01 9.96 -8.79
C ALA A 216 -5.31 9.75 -10.29
N LYS A 217 -4.71 10.57 -11.15
CA LYS A 217 -4.80 10.50 -12.62
C LYS A 217 -3.51 10.01 -13.29
N GLY A 218 -2.53 9.59 -12.48
CA GLY A 218 -1.22 9.12 -12.92
C GLY A 218 -1.19 7.74 -13.59
N GLU A 219 -0.09 7.39 -14.27
CA GLU A 219 0.05 6.07 -14.91
C GLU A 219 0.14 4.94 -13.88
N THR A 220 0.69 5.20 -12.69
CA THR A 220 0.66 4.24 -11.58
C THR A 220 -0.72 4.13 -10.92
N GLY A 221 -1.67 4.97 -11.35
CA GLY A 221 -3.04 5.08 -10.83
C GLY A 221 -3.07 5.35 -9.34
N ALA A 222 -2.14 6.16 -8.83
CA ALA A 222 -1.92 6.47 -7.42
C ALA A 222 -3.08 7.26 -6.79
N HIS A 223 -2.86 8.01 -5.71
CA HIS A 223 -3.89 8.78 -5.03
C HIS A 223 -3.37 10.12 -4.50
N ASP A 224 -4.12 11.20 -4.76
CA ASP A 224 -3.94 12.49 -4.11
C ASP A 224 -4.13 12.37 -2.59
N MET A 225 -3.05 12.21 -1.82
CA MET A 225 -3.13 12.19 -0.35
C MET A 225 -2.13 13.13 0.33
N THR A 226 -2.45 13.54 1.57
CA THR A 226 -2.04 14.86 2.08
C THR A 226 -1.19 14.76 3.35
N ASN A 227 0.06 14.31 3.19
CA ASN A 227 1.15 14.60 4.14
C ASN A 227 2.38 15.24 3.48
N ILE A 228 2.41 15.32 2.15
CA ILE A 228 3.09 16.39 1.42
C ILE A 228 1.98 17.37 0.99
N CYS A 229 2.20 18.66 1.17
CA CYS A 229 1.25 19.68 0.71
C CYS A 229 1.34 19.83 -0.82
N HIS A 230 0.21 19.78 -1.49
CA HIS A 230 0.05 19.78 -2.95
C HIS A 230 -1.05 20.76 -3.37
N PRO A 231 -1.21 21.10 -4.67
CA PRO A 231 -2.14 22.16 -5.12
C PRO A 231 -3.60 22.00 -4.70
N CYS A 232 -4.07 20.79 -4.37
CA CYS A 232 -5.44 20.54 -3.89
C CYS A 232 -5.56 20.46 -2.35
N THR A 233 -4.49 20.77 -1.60
CA THR A 233 -4.50 20.83 -0.13
C THR A 233 -5.31 22.03 0.35
N PRO A 234 -6.32 21.88 1.24
CA PRO A 234 -7.08 23.02 1.76
C PRO A 234 -6.17 24.05 2.44
N TYR A 235 -6.35 25.35 2.12
CA TYR A 235 -5.48 26.44 2.60
C TYR A 235 -5.33 26.47 4.13
N THR A 236 -6.41 26.15 4.86
CA THR A 236 -6.43 26.08 6.34
C THR A 236 -5.69 24.87 6.93
N GLU A 237 -5.37 23.86 6.12
CA GLU A 237 -4.50 22.75 6.51
C GLU A 237 -3.07 22.98 6.01
N LEU A 238 -2.90 23.55 4.81
CA LEU A 238 -1.61 24.06 4.31
C LEU A 238 -0.96 24.98 5.34
N GLU A 239 -1.69 26.00 5.82
CA GLU A 239 -1.24 26.93 6.86
C GLU A 239 -0.75 26.21 8.13
N LYS A 240 -1.49 25.19 8.58
CA LYS A 240 -1.12 24.40 9.78
C LYS A 240 0.15 23.59 9.53
N PHE A 241 0.30 22.99 8.36
CA PHE A 241 1.49 22.20 8.02
C PHE A 241 2.73 23.07 7.80
N THR A 242 2.62 24.24 7.16
CA THR A 242 3.72 25.21 7.09
C THR A 242 4.12 25.71 8.49
N LYS A 243 3.15 25.90 9.39
CA LYS A 243 3.39 26.18 10.83
C LYS A 243 3.91 24.97 11.62
N LEU A 244 4.08 23.80 11.01
CA LEU A 244 4.65 22.61 11.65
C LEU A 244 6.04 22.22 11.11
N ALA A 245 6.40 22.57 9.86
CA ALA A 245 7.69 22.32 9.21
C ALA A 245 8.92 23.05 9.83
N ASP A 246 10.16 22.50 9.72
CA ASP A 246 11.39 23.34 9.70
C ASP A 246 11.61 23.84 8.29
N LEU A 247 11.70 22.90 7.36
CA LEU A 247 12.06 23.16 5.98
C LEU A 247 10.82 23.17 5.09
N VAL A 248 10.39 24.39 4.71
CA VAL A 248 9.30 24.62 3.76
C VAL A 248 9.89 24.68 2.34
N VAL A 249 10.03 23.52 1.70
CA VAL A 249 10.43 23.45 0.28
C VAL A 249 9.22 23.74 -0.60
N VAL A 250 9.21 24.89 -1.29
CA VAL A 250 8.08 25.31 -2.14
C VAL A 250 8.36 25.00 -3.60
N ALA A 251 7.66 24.00 -4.15
CA ALA A 251 7.76 23.57 -5.56
C ALA A 251 6.36 23.50 -6.22
N VAL A 252 5.51 24.51 -5.99
CA VAL A 252 4.07 24.47 -6.31
C VAL A 252 3.72 25.16 -7.64
N GLY A 253 4.67 25.86 -8.28
CA GLY A 253 4.48 26.55 -9.57
C GLY A 253 3.58 27.81 -9.53
N VAL A 254 2.80 28.00 -8.47
CA VAL A 254 1.88 29.14 -8.28
C VAL A 254 2.47 30.13 -7.26
N PRO A 255 2.69 31.42 -7.63
CA PRO A 255 3.16 32.44 -6.70
C PRO A 255 2.19 32.69 -5.52
N GLY A 256 2.73 33.08 -4.36
CA GLY A 256 1.93 33.53 -3.20
C GLY A 256 1.20 32.44 -2.41
N VAL A 257 1.32 31.16 -2.78
CA VAL A 257 0.68 30.02 -2.06
C VAL A 257 1.13 29.91 -0.59
N ILE A 258 2.38 30.29 -0.30
CA ILE A 258 2.89 30.41 1.07
C ILE A 258 3.07 31.88 1.41
N THR A 259 2.43 32.35 2.48
CA THR A 259 2.57 33.72 3.00
C THR A 259 3.52 33.76 4.21
N LYS A 260 4.02 34.95 4.56
CA LYS A 260 4.94 35.11 5.71
C LYS A 260 4.32 34.68 7.04
N GLU A 261 2.99 34.77 7.18
CA GLU A 261 2.23 34.38 8.36
C GLU A 261 2.12 32.85 8.51
N MET A 262 2.41 32.09 7.45
CA MET A 262 2.44 30.62 7.46
C MET A 262 3.79 30.07 7.91
N ILE A 263 4.87 30.84 7.80
CA ILE A 263 6.23 30.44 8.16
C ILE A 263 6.50 30.82 9.62
N LYS A 264 6.86 29.84 10.43
CA LYS A 264 7.31 30.02 11.82
C LYS A 264 8.85 30.11 11.88
N PRO A 265 9.44 30.47 13.04
CA PRO A 265 10.90 30.55 13.15
C PRO A 265 11.67 29.23 12.89
N HIS A 266 11.28 28.08 13.48
CA HIS A 266 12.05 26.81 13.47
C HIS A 266 11.17 25.50 13.59
N ASP A 267 11.71 24.31 13.21
CA ASP A 267 11.39 22.86 13.52
C ASP A 267 9.95 22.28 13.44
N MET A 268 9.53 21.21 12.69
CA MET A 268 10.23 20.16 11.91
C MET A 268 9.39 19.45 10.79
N THR A 269 9.95 19.12 9.60
CA THR A 269 9.33 18.36 8.46
C THR A 269 9.89 16.92 8.33
N MET A 270 9.07 15.86 8.16
CA MET A 270 9.53 14.48 8.44
C MET A 270 8.99 13.31 7.59
N ILE A 271 9.89 12.39 7.22
CA ILE A 271 9.63 10.95 7.06
C ILE A 271 10.11 10.26 8.35
N TYR A 272 9.30 9.42 8.99
CA TYR A 272 9.57 8.94 10.35
C TYR A 272 10.85 8.09 10.50
N HIS A 273 11.75 8.51 11.40
CA HIS A 273 13.00 7.80 11.71
C HIS A 273 12.91 7.06 13.07
N PRO A 274 13.35 5.79 13.18
CA PRO A 274 13.39 5.01 14.44
C PRO A 274 14.38 5.49 15.54
N ARG A 275 14.71 6.79 15.56
CA ARG A 275 15.44 7.47 16.65
C ARG A 275 14.77 8.79 17.05
N THR A 276 13.69 9.18 16.37
CA THR A 276 12.88 10.34 16.73
C THR A 276 12.20 10.07 18.09
N PRO A 277 12.11 11.06 18.98
CA PRO A 277 11.41 10.89 20.26
C PRO A 277 9.95 10.48 20.07
N TYR A 278 9.46 9.58 20.94
CA TYR A 278 8.07 9.10 20.94
C TYR A 278 7.04 10.25 21.01
N THR A 279 7.38 11.36 21.68
CA THR A 279 6.57 12.58 21.78
C THR A 279 6.25 13.21 20.43
N GLU A 280 7.13 13.05 19.43
CA GLU A 280 6.87 13.57 18.08
C GLU A 280 6.05 12.59 17.26
N LEU A 281 6.29 11.28 17.42
CA LEU A 281 5.48 10.25 16.77
C LEU A 281 4.00 10.39 17.17
N GLU A 282 3.71 10.55 18.47
CA GLU A 282 2.35 10.79 18.97
C GLU A 282 1.69 12.00 18.30
N LYS A 283 2.37 13.16 18.23
CA LYS A 283 1.82 14.38 17.63
C LYS A 283 1.33 14.17 16.20
N PHE A 284 2.10 13.45 15.37
CA PHE A 284 1.73 13.21 13.98
C PHE A 284 0.61 12.17 13.85
N THR A 285 0.71 11.02 14.52
CA THR A 285 -0.32 9.96 14.42
C THR A 285 -1.67 10.40 15.01
N LYS A 286 -1.66 11.23 16.06
CA LYS A 286 -2.86 11.74 16.74
C LYS A 286 -3.62 12.81 15.93
N LEU A 287 -3.02 13.29 14.84
CA LEU A 287 -3.65 14.15 13.83
C LEU A 287 -4.08 13.39 12.56
N ALA A 288 -3.57 12.16 12.36
CA ALA A 288 -3.75 11.39 11.14
C ALA A 288 -5.17 10.81 10.98
N ASP A 289 -5.69 10.83 9.75
CA ASP A 289 -6.88 10.11 9.31
C ASP A 289 -6.55 8.67 8.87
N LEU A 290 -5.32 8.42 8.40
CA LEU A 290 -4.76 7.10 8.14
C LEU A 290 -3.35 6.99 8.74
N VAL A 291 -3.09 5.92 9.51
CA VAL A 291 -1.75 5.54 9.96
C VAL A 291 -1.34 4.24 9.27
N VAL A 292 -0.17 4.21 8.64
CA VAL A 292 0.42 2.99 8.06
C VAL A 292 1.75 2.71 8.76
N VAL A 293 1.85 1.63 9.53
CA VAL A 293 3.03 1.36 10.37
C VAL A 293 3.88 0.20 9.85
N VAL A 294 5.19 0.41 9.80
CA VAL A 294 6.20 -0.58 9.38
C VAL A 294 7.56 -0.30 10.04
N VAL A 295 7.63 -0.59 11.33
CA VAL A 295 8.84 -0.42 12.18
C VAL A 295 9.47 -1.78 12.54
N GLY A 296 8.67 -2.83 12.72
CA GLY A 296 9.13 -4.13 13.25
C GLY A 296 9.36 -4.09 14.76
N VAL A 297 8.50 -3.38 15.50
CA VAL A 297 8.54 -3.18 16.95
C VAL A 297 7.11 -3.37 17.48
N PRO A 298 6.81 -4.49 18.15
CA PRO A 298 5.46 -4.79 18.61
C PRO A 298 4.87 -3.74 19.56
N GLY A 299 3.62 -3.33 19.31
CA GLY A 299 2.90 -2.38 20.17
C GLY A 299 3.46 -0.96 20.20
N VAL A 300 4.27 -0.56 19.20
CA VAL A 300 4.85 0.80 19.10
C VAL A 300 3.79 1.89 18.81
N ILE A 301 2.59 1.50 18.37
CA ILE A 301 1.42 2.38 18.20
C ILE A 301 0.34 1.99 19.23
N THR A 302 0.07 2.89 20.19
CA THR A 302 -0.97 2.72 21.23
C THR A 302 -2.23 3.52 20.93
N LYS A 303 -3.32 3.29 21.67
CA LYS A 303 -4.62 3.98 21.48
C LYS A 303 -4.54 5.49 21.70
N GLU A 304 -3.67 5.95 22.60
CA GLU A 304 -3.47 7.38 22.92
C GLU A 304 -2.87 8.14 21.73
N MET A 305 -2.19 7.42 20.82
CA MET A 305 -1.54 7.95 19.63
C MET A 305 -2.47 8.03 18.42
N ILE A 306 -3.70 7.51 18.52
CA ILE A 306 -4.63 7.38 17.39
C ILE A 306 -5.78 8.39 17.50
N LYS A 307 -6.00 9.13 16.42
CA LYS A 307 -7.16 10.01 16.25
C LYS A 307 -8.45 9.16 16.23
N PRO A 308 -9.49 9.49 17.01
CA PRO A 308 -10.77 8.78 16.97
C PRO A 308 -11.35 8.73 15.56
N GLY A 309 -11.71 7.52 15.10
CA GLY A 309 -12.25 7.27 13.76
C GLY A 309 -11.21 7.10 12.64
N ALA A 310 -9.90 7.22 12.91
CA ALA A 310 -8.87 7.02 11.89
C ALA A 310 -8.77 5.56 11.40
N CYS A 311 -8.24 5.37 10.20
CA CYS A 311 -7.85 4.06 9.69
C CYS A 311 -6.43 3.71 10.16
N VAL A 312 -6.18 2.44 10.51
CA VAL A 312 -4.86 1.95 10.92
C VAL A 312 -4.50 0.69 10.13
N ILE A 313 -3.43 0.78 9.34
CA ILE A 313 -2.91 -0.32 8.52
C ILE A 313 -1.55 -0.75 9.10
N ASP A 314 -1.56 -1.93 9.71
CA ASP A 314 -0.38 -2.56 10.30
C ASP A 314 0.30 -3.47 9.27
N VAL A 315 1.46 -3.03 8.81
CA VAL A 315 2.34 -3.76 7.88
C VAL A 315 3.42 -4.52 8.66
N GLY A 316 3.54 -4.28 9.97
CA GLY A 316 4.48 -4.93 10.87
C GLY A 316 4.18 -6.43 10.99
N ILE A 317 5.22 -7.26 10.94
CA ILE A 317 5.11 -8.71 11.18
C ILE A 317 6.33 -9.17 11.98
N THR A 318 6.19 -9.18 13.30
CA THR A 318 7.23 -9.64 14.23
C THR A 318 6.91 -11.03 14.74
N ARG A 319 7.91 -11.93 14.79
CA ARG A 319 7.79 -13.26 15.40
C ARG A 319 8.15 -13.19 16.89
N VAL A 320 7.14 -13.18 17.75
CA VAL A 320 7.32 -13.26 19.20
C VAL A 320 7.18 -14.70 19.69
N LYS A 321 7.95 -15.08 20.71
CA LYS A 321 7.79 -16.36 21.42
C LYS A 321 6.80 -16.17 22.56
N THR A 322 5.73 -16.95 22.61
CA THR A 322 4.70 -16.88 23.65
C THR A 322 5.06 -17.73 24.87
N ALA A 323 4.39 -17.47 26.00
CA ALA A 323 4.66 -18.16 27.28
C ALA A 323 4.46 -19.69 27.21
N ASP A 324 3.62 -20.18 26.29
CA ASP A 324 3.45 -21.61 25.99
C ASP A 324 4.57 -22.20 25.09
N GLY A 325 5.67 -21.47 24.92
CA GLY A 325 6.85 -21.86 24.14
C GLY A 325 6.70 -21.76 22.63
N LYS A 326 5.49 -21.53 22.11
CA LYS A 326 5.18 -21.40 20.68
C LYS A 326 5.62 -20.04 20.13
N TYR A 327 5.45 -19.85 18.83
CA TYR A 327 5.66 -18.55 18.17
C TYR A 327 4.34 -18.03 17.61
N ARG A 328 4.09 -16.72 17.75
CA ARG A 328 3.00 -16.01 17.09
C ARG A 328 3.55 -14.89 16.21
N LEU A 329 2.76 -14.49 15.23
CA LEU A 329 2.96 -13.23 14.51
C LEU A 329 2.19 -12.15 15.27
N VAL A 330 2.83 -11.02 15.52
CA VAL A 330 2.22 -9.80 16.07
C VAL A 330 2.63 -8.62 15.19
N GLY A 331 1.74 -7.64 15.12
CA GLY A 331 1.96 -6.40 14.39
C GLY A 331 2.70 -5.35 15.22
N ASP A 332 2.88 -4.17 14.64
CA ASP A 332 3.46 -3.00 15.30
C ASP A 332 2.41 -2.20 16.11
N VAL A 333 1.12 -2.51 15.98
CA VAL A 333 0.00 -1.87 16.71
C VAL A 333 -0.40 -2.67 17.96
N ASP A 334 -0.73 -1.97 19.04
CA ASP A 334 -1.49 -2.49 20.18
C ASP A 334 -2.96 -2.71 19.77
N TYR A 335 -3.18 -3.78 19.01
CA TYR A 335 -4.40 -4.02 18.23
C TYR A 335 -5.69 -3.93 19.07
N ASP A 336 -5.73 -4.62 20.23
CA ASP A 336 -6.93 -4.72 21.05
C ASP A 336 -7.34 -3.35 21.62
N ASN A 337 -6.37 -2.54 22.08
CA ASN A 337 -6.61 -1.18 22.57
C ASN A 337 -6.94 -0.20 21.45
N VAL A 338 -6.24 -0.28 20.30
CA VAL A 338 -6.44 0.66 19.18
C VAL A 338 -7.78 0.41 18.47
N LYS A 339 -8.28 -0.83 18.46
CA LYS A 339 -9.61 -1.19 17.95
C LYS A 339 -10.76 -0.45 18.68
N GLU A 340 -10.58 0.01 19.92
CA GLU A 340 -11.58 0.85 20.62
C GLU A 340 -11.70 2.29 20.10
N VAL A 341 -10.71 2.77 19.32
CA VAL A 341 -10.53 4.19 18.96
C VAL A 341 -10.47 4.42 17.45
N ALA A 342 -9.84 3.51 16.71
CA ALA A 342 -9.80 3.55 15.25
C ALA A 342 -11.21 3.36 14.65
N GLY A 343 -11.45 3.95 13.48
CA GLY A 343 -12.64 3.66 12.67
C GLY A 343 -12.46 2.41 11.82
N HIS A 344 -11.23 2.11 11.39
CA HIS A 344 -10.87 0.92 10.63
C HIS A 344 -9.49 0.39 11.08
N ILE A 345 -9.30 -0.93 11.12
CA ILE A 345 -8.02 -1.54 11.52
C ILE A 345 -7.72 -2.84 10.75
N THR A 346 -6.49 -3.04 10.29
CA THR A 346 -6.05 -4.37 9.79
C THR A 346 -5.52 -5.24 10.93
N PRO A 347 -5.87 -6.54 11.00
CA PRO A 347 -5.28 -7.45 11.97
C PRO A 347 -3.86 -7.91 11.53
N VAL A 348 -3.07 -8.37 12.49
CA VAL A 348 -1.86 -9.17 12.23
C VAL A 348 -1.95 -10.46 13.05
N PRO A 349 -1.98 -11.66 12.43
CA PRO A 349 -1.90 -11.94 10.98
C PRO A 349 -3.19 -11.57 10.20
N ASP A 350 -3.24 -11.98 8.93
CA ASP A 350 -4.40 -11.91 8.03
C ASP A 350 -4.82 -10.51 7.50
N GLY A 351 -4.17 -9.42 7.92
CA GLY A 351 -4.24 -8.11 7.26
C GLY A 351 -3.34 -8.00 6.01
N VAL A 352 -2.22 -7.26 6.11
CA VAL A 352 -1.37 -6.91 4.95
C VAL A 352 -0.57 -8.10 4.39
N GLY A 353 -0.35 -9.15 5.19
CA GLY A 353 0.42 -10.35 4.79
C GLY A 353 -0.13 -11.08 3.56
N PRO A 354 -1.39 -11.54 3.56
CA PRO A 354 -2.05 -12.12 2.39
C PRO A 354 -2.09 -11.18 1.17
N MET A 355 -2.28 -9.88 1.39
CA MET A 355 -2.30 -8.88 0.32
C MET A 355 -0.97 -8.79 -0.43
N ARG A 356 0.17 -8.80 0.27
CA ARG A 356 1.50 -8.84 -0.38
C ARG A 356 1.64 -10.04 -1.32
N LEU A 357 1.05 -11.19 -0.95
CA LEU A 357 1.07 -12.39 -1.79
C LEU A 357 0.17 -12.24 -3.03
N ALA A 358 -1.04 -11.70 -2.90
CA ALA A 358 -1.89 -11.39 -4.04
C ALA A 358 -1.25 -10.35 -4.99
N MET A 359 -0.55 -9.34 -4.44
CA MET A 359 0.14 -8.32 -5.24
C MET A 359 1.40 -8.81 -5.93
N LEU A 360 2.12 -9.79 -5.36
CA LEU A 360 3.19 -10.49 -6.08
C LEU A 360 2.66 -11.21 -7.32
N MET A 361 1.47 -11.82 -7.22
CA MET A 361 0.80 -12.43 -8.37
C MET A 361 0.33 -11.38 -9.38
N LYS A 362 -0.24 -10.25 -8.91
CA LYS A 362 -0.59 -9.10 -9.77
C LYS A 362 0.61 -8.62 -10.57
N ASN A 363 1.76 -8.39 -9.92
CA ASN A 363 3.00 -7.98 -10.57
C ASN A 363 3.49 -9.00 -11.60
N THR A 364 3.39 -10.30 -11.31
CA THR A 364 3.76 -11.37 -12.25
C THR A 364 2.88 -11.37 -13.50
N VAL A 365 1.55 -11.18 -13.35
CA VAL A 365 0.63 -11.05 -14.49
C VAL A 365 0.92 -9.77 -15.27
N THR A 366 1.18 -8.64 -14.60
CA THR A 366 1.54 -7.37 -15.26
C THR A 366 2.84 -7.48 -16.07
N ALA A 367 3.88 -8.13 -15.53
CA ALA A 367 5.12 -8.39 -16.26
C ALA A 367 4.86 -9.22 -17.52
N ALA A 368 4.11 -10.32 -17.38
CA ALA A 368 3.76 -11.20 -18.50
C ALA A 368 2.92 -10.53 -19.59
N MET A 369 2.04 -9.57 -19.24
CA MET A 369 1.28 -8.82 -20.25
C MET A 369 2.19 -7.85 -21.03
N ARG A 370 3.06 -7.09 -20.34
CA ARG A 370 4.03 -6.18 -20.97
C ARG A 370 4.98 -6.93 -21.91
N ASN A 371 5.60 -8.01 -21.44
CA ASN A 371 6.50 -8.86 -22.25
C ASN A 371 5.84 -9.35 -23.55
N GLN A 372 4.51 -9.54 -23.56
CA GLN A 372 3.75 -10.01 -24.73
C GLN A 372 3.23 -8.88 -25.63
N GLU A 373 3.29 -7.64 -25.18
CA GLU A 373 3.00 -6.43 -25.97
C GLU A 373 4.30 -5.92 -26.61
N ASP A 374 5.41 -5.93 -25.87
CA ASP A 374 6.76 -5.62 -26.37
C ASP A 374 7.16 -6.53 -27.54
N VAL A 375 6.98 -7.86 -27.38
CA VAL A 375 7.28 -8.84 -28.45
C VAL A 375 6.41 -8.61 -29.70
N LYS A 376 5.13 -8.25 -29.54
CA LYS A 376 4.27 -7.93 -30.70
C LYS A 376 4.74 -6.69 -31.44
N GLN A 377 5.23 -5.67 -30.72
CA GLN A 377 5.79 -4.48 -31.36
C GLN A 377 7.11 -4.79 -32.07
N SER A 378 7.99 -5.64 -31.51
CA SER A 378 9.20 -6.06 -32.22
C SER A 378 8.90 -6.91 -33.45
N ASP A 379 7.99 -7.88 -33.35
CA ASP A 379 7.59 -8.74 -34.47
C ASP A 379 7.00 -7.90 -35.61
N GLN A 380 6.10 -6.96 -35.28
CA GLN A 380 5.47 -6.08 -36.28
C GLN A 380 6.47 -5.09 -36.91
N LEU A 381 7.39 -4.50 -36.13
CA LEU A 381 8.46 -3.67 -36.69
C LEU A 381 9.41 -4.48 -37.59
N GLU A 382 9.64 -5.76 -37.29
CA GLU A 382 10.45 -6.63 -38.15
C GLU A 382 9.71 -7.00 -39.45
N GLU A 383 8.39 -7.22 -39.41
CA GLU A 383 7.56 -7.41 -40.60
C GLU A 383 7.47 -6.14 -41.46
N ASP A 384 7.17 -4.98 -40.87
CA ASP A 384 7.14 -3.69 -41.57
C ASP A 384 8.52 -3.39 -42.21
N SER A 385 9.62 -3.63 -41.50
CA SER A 385 10.96 -3.40 -42.05
C SER A 385 11.31 -4.32 -43.24
N LYS A 386 10.72 -5.52 -43.33
CA LYS A 386 10.84 -6.40 -44.50
C LYS A 386 9.94 -5.95 -45.65
N ALA A 387 8.78 -5.35 -45.35
CA ALA A 387 7.89 -4.78 -46.36
C ALA A 387 8.49 -3.54 -47.05
N PHE A 388 9.38 -2.80 -46.39
CA PHE A 388 10.11 -1.66 -46.97
C PHE A 388 11.38 -2.01 -47.77
N VAL A 389 11.64 -3.30 -48.06
CA VAL A 389 12.89 -3.78 -48.71
C VAL A 389 12.64 -4.37 -50.12
N TYR A 390 11.50 -4.06 -50.73
CA TYR A 390 11.12 -4.46 -52.11
C TYR A 390 10.62 -3.29 -52.95
#